data_AF-A0A4Y8LD42-F1
#
_entry.id   AF-A0A4Y8LD42-F1
#
_cell.length_a   1.000
_cell.length_b   1.000
_cell.length_c   1.000
_cell.angle_alpha   90.00
_cell.angle_beta   90.00
_cell.angle_gamma   90.00
#
_symmetry.space_group_name_H-M   'P 1'
#
loop_
_entity.id
_entity.type
_entity.pdbx_description
1 polymer ?
#
loop_
_entity_poly.entity_id
_entity_poly.type
_entity_poly.pdbx_seq_one_letter_code
_entity_poly.pdbx_strand_id
1 'polypeptide(L)'
;MNGKKNTFLLLLFIVVTGSLTAQKKETNRYTKVDNLVAQISSDQGESVKSLSDFIKSTFDNEEDRIRAIFSWIAFNIAYDTDNMFNVDINETDQDKIFKALKNKRGICENYSLLFDTLCCNVGIQAEIIQGYTKQNDIVDNLPHSWNAANINNKWYLFDPTWGAGGVKDGKFTKQLNDRYYKVESSEMIKTHMPFDYLWQFLEYPVNTAEFYAGVTKGDKKRGMFTFTDSIAVYNSQTKNDQLKSVVYRVEKNGIKNMMTIEFLKRIKTEIENNRINMVADQYNAAIDNYNGGIKLFNEFINYRNNKFSPQKEDSEIQRMLDSAMEKLNMSKKQLLEVKIMGNRAGVSVDDVINSNEQALTALMEQQEWLKSYFKKNKLARKLMFQKVSWFGIPLN
;
A
#
# COMPACT_ATOMS: atom_id res chain seq x y z
N MET A 1 -54.16 17.95 89.25
CA MET A 1 -53.00 17.31 88.59
C MET A 1 -53.45 16.00 87.95
N ASN A 2 -52.84 15.67 86.82
CA ASN A 2 -52.97 14.45 85.99
C ASN A 2 -54.14 14.42 85.00
N GLY A 3 -53.94 15.20 83.92
CA GLY A 3 -54.72 15.13 82.69
C GLY A 3 -54.37 13.89 81.86
N LYS A 4 -55.42 13.27 81.28
CA LYS A 4 -55.32 12.21 80.30
C LYS A 4 -55.00 12.81 78.93
N LYS A 5 -53.83 12.48 78.36
CA LYS A 5 -53.50 12.75 76.96
C LYS A 5 -53.92 11.52 76.14
N ASN A 6 -54.94 11.68 75.30
CA ASN A 6 -55.29 10.71 74.27
C ASN A 6 -54.35 10.94 73.07
N THR A 7 -53.43 10.01 72.84
CA THR A 7 -52.54 10.01 71.68
C THR A 7 -53.24 9.28 70.53
N PHE A 8 -53.71 10.01 69.52
CA PHE A 8 -54.28 9.45 68.29
C PHE A 8 -53.11 9.11 67.35
N LEU A 9 -52.85 7.83 67.12
CA LEU A 9 -51.84 7.38 66.14
C LEU A 9 -52.48 7.38 64.74
N LEU A 10 -52.11 8.34 63.90
CA LEU A 10 -52.52 8.39 62.50
C LEU A 10 -51.59 7.47 61.68
N LEU A 11 -52.08 6.29 61.30
CA LEU A 11 -51.37 5.38 60.39
C LEU A 11 -51.50 5.90 58.95
N LEU A 12 -50.43 6.53 58.45
CA LEU A 12 -50.32 6.99 57.07
C LEU A 12 -49.98 5.78 56.17
N PHE A 13 -50.97 5.24 55.46
CA PHE A 13 -50.74 4.26 54.39
C PHE A 13 -50.18 4.97 53.17
N ILE A 14 -48.86 4.95 52.99
CA ILE A 14 -48.22 5.36 51.74
C ILE A 14 -48.42 4.21 50.75
N VAL A 15 -49.39 4.36 49.85
CA VAL A 15 -49.50 3.51 48.66
C VAL A 15 -48.40 3.94 47.70
N VAL A 16 -47.27 3.23 47.75
CA VAL A 16 -46.22 3.34 46.72
C VAL A 16 -46.76 2.66 45.47
N THR A 17 -47.34 3.45 44.56
CA THR A 17 -47.60 2.99 43.19
C THR A 17 -46.25 2.85 42.48
N GLY A 18 -45.64 1.68 42.61
CA GLY A 18 -44.49 1.29 41.80
C GLY A 18 -44.90 1.29 40.34
N SER A 19 -44.51 2.32 39.60
CA SER A 19 -44.56 2.29 38.15
C SER A 19 -43.52 1.27 37.70
N LEU A 20 -43.96 0.06 37.36
CA LEU A 20 -43.16 -0.91 36.64
C LEU A 20 -42.86 -0.32 35.26
N THR A 21 -41.75 0.41 35.14
CA THR A 21 -41.15 0.66 33.85
C THR A 21 -40.60 -0.67 33.37
N ALA A 22 -41.36 -1.35 32.51
CA ALA A 22 -40.81 -2.43 31.72
C ALA A 22 -39.62 -1.84 30.94
N GLN A 23 -38.38 -2.14 31.37
CA GLN A 23 -37.21 -1.87 30.56
C GLN A 23 -37.41 -2.63 29.24
N LYS A 24 -37.64 -1.90 28.15
CA LYS A 24 -37.67 -2.46 26.81
C LYS A 24 -36.33 -3.17 26.62
N LYS A 25 -36.36 -4.51 26.63
CA LYS A 25 -35.17 -5.33 26.39
C LYS A 25 -34.57 -4.83 25.07
N GLU A 26 -33.37 -4.27 25.14
CA GLU A 26 -32.70 -3.72 23.97
C GLU A 26 -32.46 -4.88 23.01
N THR A 27 -33.32 -4.99 21.99
CA THR A 27 -33.16 -5.99 20.94
C THR A 27 -31.93 -5.59 20.16
N ASN A 28 -30.89 -6.43 20.16
CA ASN A 28 -29.70 -6.24 19.35
C ASN A 28 -30.16 -5.95 17.90
N ARG A 29 -29.86 -4.75 17.39
CA ARG A 29 -30.36 -4.29 16.08
C ARG A 29 -29.92 -5.21 14.93
N TYR A 30 -28.86 -5.99 15.15
CA TYR A 30 -28.31 -6.90 14.17
C TYR A 30 -28.90 -8.31 14.18
N THR A 31 -29.78 -8.65 15.14
CA THR A 31 -30.33 -10.02 15.23
C THR A 31 -30.97 -10.49 13.92
N LYS A 32 -31.64 -9.60 13.19
CA LYS A 32 -32.20 -9.93 11.88
C LYS A 32 -31.12 -10.27 10.85
N VAL A 33 -30.06 -9.47 10.79
CA VAL A 33 -28.92 -9.68 9.87
C VAL A 33 -28.22 -11.00 10.22
N ASP A 34 -27.89 -11.20 11.50
CA ASP A 34 -27.16 -12.38 11.96
C ASP A 34 -27.92 -13.68 11.69
N ASN A 35 -29.25 -13.68 11.87
CA ASN A 35 -30.09 -14.84 11.56
C ASN A 35 -30.11 -15.17 10.07
N LEU A 36 -30.19 -14.16 9.19
CA LEU A 36 -30.14 -14.37 7.74
C LEU A 36 -28.76 -14.89 7.31
N VAL A 37 -27.70 -14.36 7.89
CA VAL A 37 -26.32 -14.77 7.61
C VAL A 37 -26.04 -16.20 8.07
N ALA A 38 -26.58 -16.61 9.21
CA ALA A 38 -26.48 -17.98 9.71
C ALA A 38 -27.19 -19.01 8.80
N GLN A 39 -28.08 -18.55 7.91
CA GLN A 39 -28.82 -19.37 6.95
C GLN A 39 -28.20 -19.38 5.54
N ILE A 40 -27.08 -18.67 5.33
CA ILE A 40 -26.37 -18.68 4.03
C ILE A 40 -25.95 -20.12 3.69
N SER A 41 -26.36 -20.59 2.52
CA SER A 41 -26.02 -21.93 2.03
C SER A 41 -24.52 -22.09 1.74
N SER A 42 -24.04 -23.33 1.67
CA SER A 42 -22.65 -23.64 1.33
C SER A 42 -22.20 -22.95 0.04
N ASP A 43 -23.04 -23.01 -0.99
CA ASP A 43 -22.72 -22.54 -2.34
C ASP A 43 -22.63 -21.00 -2.38
N GLN A 44 -23.51 -20.32 -1.65
CA GLN A 44 -23.44 -18.87 -1.49
C GLN A 44 -22.18 -18.44 -0.71
N GLY A 45 -21.73 -19.26 0.24
CA GLY A 45 -20.53 -19.01 1.06
C GLY A 45 -19.23 -19.64 0.54
N GLU A 46 -19.19 -20.14 -0.70
CA GLU A 46 -18.04 -20.88 -1.23
C GLU A 46 -16.93 -19.96 -1.75
N SER A 47 -17.29 -18.83 -2.35
CA SER A 47 -16.36 -17.86 -2.92
C SER A 47 -16.61 -16.44 -2.40
N VAL A 48 -15.61 -15.58 -2.52
CA VAL A 48 -15.76 -14.15 -2.23
C VAL A 48 -16.86 -13.54 -3.10
N LYS A 49 -16.91 -13.91 -4.39
CA LYS A 49 -17.88 -13.36 -5.34
C LYS A 49 -19.32 -13.72 -4.97
N SER A 50 -19.61 -15.01 -4.78
CA SER A 50 -20.95 -15.49 -4.42
C SER A 50 -21.43 -14.87 -3.11
N LEU A 51 -20.55 -14.78 -2.11
CA LEU A 51 -20.90 -14.19 -0.81
C LEU A 51 -21.17 -12.69 -0.93
N SER A 52 -20.35 -11.97 -1.68
CA SER A 52 -20.54 -10.53 -1.91
C SER A 52 -21.83 -10.24 -2.66
N ASP A 53 -22.13 -11.02 -3.71
CA ASP A 53 -23.35 -10.89 -4.51
C ASP A 53 -24.61 -11.16 -3.66
N PHE A 54 -24.56 -12.19 -2.80
CA PHE A 54 -25.64 -12.47 -1.84
C PHE A 54 -25.84 -11.31 -0.86
N ILE A 55 -24.76 -10.81 -0.24
CA ILE A 55 -24.84 -9.71 0.74
C ILE A 55 -25.39 -8.44 0.08
N LYS A 56 -24.90 -8.09 -1.13
CA LYS A 56 -25.36 -6.92 -1.89
C LYS A 56 -26.84 -6.99 -2.27
N SER A 57 -27.32 -8.17 -2.67
CA SER A 57 -28.72 -8.35 -3.07
C SER A 57 -29.68 -8.48 -1.89
N THR A 58 -29.19 -8.90 -0.72
CA THR A 58 -30.01 -9.11 0.48
C THR A 58 -30.15 -7.85 1.35
N PHE A 59 -29.09 -7.02 1.41
CA PHE A 59 -29.04 -5.87 2.32
C PHE A 59 -28.87 -4.56 1.56
N ASP A 60 -29.74 -3.59 1.86
CA ASP A 60 -29.81 -2.32 1.13
C ASP A 60 -28.75 -1.30 1.57
N ASN A 61 -28.41 -1.30 2.87
CA ASN A 61 -27.55 -0.27 3.48
C ASN A 61 -26.18 -0.82 3.92
N GLU A 62 -25.20 0.08 4.05
CA GLU A 62 -23.82 -0.28 4.43
C GLU A 62 -23.73 -0.94 5.81
N GLU A 63 -24.55 -0.49 6.77
CA GLU A 63 -24.55 -1.00 8.16
C GLU A 63 -24.93 -2.49 8.23
N ASP A 64 -25.94 -2.89 7.48
CA ASP A 64 -26.38 -4.29 7.43
C ASP A 64 -25.40 -5.14 6.61
N ARG A 65 -24.84 -4.60 5.52
CA ARG A 65 -23.83 -5.30 4.72
C ARG A 65 -22.55 -5.61 5.51
N ILE A 66 -21.99 -4.62 6.21
CA ILE A 66 -20.77 -4.83 6.99
C ILE A 66 -21.02 -5.72 8.21
N ARG A 67 -22.21 -5.64 8.82
CA ARG A 67 -22.63 -6.62 9.83
C ARG A 67 -22.66 -8.02 9.25
N ALA A 68 -23.25 -8.19 8.06
CA ALA A 68 -23.33 -9.49 7.42
C ALA A 68 -21.95 -10.09 7.14
N ILE A 69 -21.01 -9.27 6.65
CA ILE A 69 -19.61 -9.68 6.44
C ILE A 69 -18.96 -10.14 7.75
N PHE A 70 -19.00 -9.30 8.79
CA PHE A 70 -18.36 -9.59 10.07
C PHE A 70 -18.92 -10.87 10.70
N SER A 71 -20.25 -10.98 10.78
CA SER A 71 -20.93 -12.13 11.37
C SER A 71 -20.70 -13.40 10.56
N TRP A 72 -20.71 -13.31 9.22
CA TRP A 72 -20.45 -14.48 8.38
C TRP A 72 -19.05 -15.01 8.62
N ILE A 73 -18.03 -14.15 8.66
CA ILE A 73 -16.66 -14.55 8.96
C ILE A 73 -16.59 -15.21 10.34
N ALA A 74 -17.19 -14.59 11.35
CA ALA A 74 -17.20 -15.10 12.73
C ALA A 74 -17.84 -16.49 12.87
N PHE A 75 -18.94 -16.75 12.13
CA PHE A 75 -19.59 -18.05 12.16
C PHE A 75 -18.84 -19.12 11.36
N ASN A 76 -18.23 -18.73 10.24
CA ASN A 76 -17.75 -19.70 9.26
C ASN A 76 -16.27 -20.00 9.38
N ILE A 77 -15.42 -19.04 9.76
CA ILE A 77 -13.97 -19.23 9.80
C ILE A 77 -13.54 -19.59 11.23
N ALA A 78 -12.72 -20.62 11.38
CA ALA A 78 -12.09 -21.02 12.64
C ALA A 78 -10.66 -20.46 12.74
N TYR A 79 -10.21 -20.10 13.93
CA TYR A 79 -8.81 -19.69 14.11
C TYR A 79 -7.87 -20.90 13.97
N ASP A 80 -6.84 -20.77 13.15
CA ASP A 80 -5.83 -21.83 12.95
C ASP A 80 -4.77 -21.78 14.04
N THR A 81 -5.06 -22.42 15.18
CA THR A 81 -4.11 -22.48 16.29
C THR A 81 -2.84 -23.25 15.95
N ASP A 82 -2.94 -24.22 15.04
CA ASP A 82 -1.86 -25.15 14.71
C ASP A 82 -0.81 -24.48 13.81
N ASN A 83 -1.24 -23.55 12.95
CA ASN A 83 -0.39 -22.86 11.99
C ASN A 83 -0.16 -21.37 12.29
N MET A 84 -0.54 -20.86 13.47
CA MET A 84 -0.42 -19.43 13.78
C MET A 84 1.02 -18.86 13.71
N PHE A 85 2.03 -19.74 13.79
CA PHE A 85 3.46 -19.39 13.67
C PHE A 85 4.06 -19.73 12.30
N ASN A 86 3.31 -20.43 11.43
CA ASN A 86 3.78 -20.93 10.14
C ASN A 86 3.23 -20.04 9.02
N VAL A 87 3.87 -18.90 8.78
CA VAL A 87 3.49 -17.99 7.69
C VAL A 87 4.33 -18.30 6.45
N ASP A 88 3.68 -18.71 5.36
CA ASP A 88 4.32 -18.84 4.05
C ASP A 88 4.43 -17.46 3.40
N ILE A 89 5.68 -16.98 3.26
CA ILE A 89 5.98 -15.66 2.71
C ILE A 89 5.75 -15.57 1.19
N ASN A 90 5.56 -16.70 0.49
CA ASN A 90 5.34 -16.74 -0.95
C ASN A 90 3.85 -16.77 -1.33
N GLU A 91 2.95 -16.93 -0.36
CA GLU A 91 1.51 -16.92 -0.61
C GLU A 91 1.02 -15.53 -1.00
N THR A 92 0.26 -15.47 -2.09
CA THR A 92 -0.44 -14.23 -2.47
C THR A 92 -1.64 -14.00 -1.56
N ASP A 93 -2.12 -12.75 -1.50
CA ASP A 93 -3.34 -12.41 -0.75
C ASP A 93 -4.55 -13.23 -1.23
N GLN A 94 -4.62 -13.52 -2.54
CA GLN A 94 -5.68 -14.35 -3.12
C GLN A 94 -5.60 -15.80 -2.63
N ASP A 95 -4.39 -16.37 -2.54
CA ASP A 95 -4.19 -17.72 -1.99
C ASP A 95 -4.62 -17.81 -0.53
N LYS A 96 -4.27 -16.79 0.27
CA LYS A 96 -4.64 -16.69 1.69
C LYS A 96 -6.15 -16.64 1.88
N ILE A 97 -6.85 -15.84 1.07
CA ILE A 97 -8.32 -15.74 1.10
C ILE A 97 -8.96 -17.07 0.68
N PHE A 98 -8.47 -17.66 -0.43
CA PHE A 98 -8.97 -18.92 -0.93
C PHE A 98 -8.82 -20.05 0.09
N LYS A 99 -7.65 -20.17 0.72
CA LYS A 99 -7.41 -21.17 1.78
C LYS A 99 -8.36 -20.97 2.96
N ALA A 100 -8.59 -19.73 3.39
CA ALA A 100 -9.51 -19.44 4.48
C ALA A 100 -10.95 -19.87 4.15
N LEU A 101 -11.42 -19.57 2.94
CA LEU A 101 -12.76 -19.95 2.49
C LEU A 101 -12.92 -21.46 2.29
N LYS A 102 -11.90 -22.12 1.71
CA LYS A 102 -11.91 -23.56 1.44
C LYS A 102 -11.81 -24.40 2.70
N ASN A 103 -10.86 -24.06 3.58
CA ASN A 103 -10.60 -24.82 4.80
C ASN A 103 -11.49 -24.38 5.97
N LYS A 104 -12.24 -23.28 5.79
CA LYS A 104 -13.04 -22.61 6.84
C LYS A 104 -12.19 -22.32 8.08
N ARG A 105 -10.92 -21.97 7.86
CA ARG A 105 -9.89 -21.81 8.90
C ARG A 105 -8.76 -20.89 8.42
N GLY A 106 -8.24 -20.05 9.30
CA GLY A 106 -7.08 -19.18 9.00
C GLY A 106 -6.57 -18.43 10.24
N ILE A 107 -5.57 -17.58 10.06
CA ILE A 107 -5.00 -16.71 11.10
C ILE A 107 -5.45 -15.25 10.89
N CYS A 108 -5.08 -14.34 11.78
CA CYS A 108 -5.57 -12.95 11.77
C CYS A 108 -5.43 -12.23 10.42
N GLU A 109 -4.35 -12.49 9.68
CA GLU A 109 -4.15 -11.97 8.32
C GLU A 109 -5.23 -12.45 7.35
N ASN A 110 -5.57 -13.75 7.36
CA ASN A 110 -6.62 -14.29 6.49
C ASN A 110 -8.00 -13.68 6.80
N TYR A 111 -8.32 -13.51 8.08
CA TYR A 111 -9.58 -12.86 8.50
C TYR A 111 -9.64 -11.42 8.01
N SER A 112 -8.53 -10.68 8.16
CA SER A 112 -8.47 -9.27 7.78
C SER A 112 -8.53 -9.06 6.27
N LEU A 113 -7.83 -9.91 5.50
CA LEU A 113 -7.89 -9.93 4.04
C LEU A 113 -9.28 -10.28 3.52
N LEU A 114 -9.92 -11.29 4.10
CA LEU A 114 -11.27 -11.70 3.70
C LEU A 114 -12.30 -10.61 4.02
N PHE A 115 -12.21 -9.98 5.20
CA PHE A 115 -13.08 -8.86 5.57
C PHE A 115 -12.92 -7.66 4.62
N ASP A 116 -11.68 -7.28 4.34
CA ASP A 116 -11.35 -6.16 3.44
C ASP A 116 -11.87 -6.41 2.02
N THR A 117 -11.60 -7.60 1.48
CA THR A 117 -12.03 -8.00 0.13
C THR A 117 -13.54 -8.01 0.00
N LEU A 118 -14.25 -8.55 1.01
CA LEU A 118 -15.72 -8.52 1.02
C LEU A 118 -16.26 -7.10 1.13
N CYS A 119 -15.69 -6.24 1.99
CA CYS A 119 -16.08 -4.83 2.10
C CYS A 119 -15.94 -4.12 0.74
N CYS A 120 -14.77 -4.23 0.10
CA CYS A 120 -14.52 -3.66 -1.22
C CYS A 120 -15.55 -4.15 -2.25
N ASN A 121 -15.80 -5.46 -2.28
CA ASN A 121 -16.76 -6.05 -3.19
C ASN A 121 -18.20 -5.63 -2.92
N VAL A 122 -18.57 -5.18 -1.72
CA VAL A 122 -19.92 -4.66 -1.42
C VAL A 122 -20.02 -3.13 -1.50
N GLY A 123 -18.94 -2.46 -1.90
CA GLY A 123 -18.87 -1.00 -2.08
C GLY A 123 -18.53 -0.23 -0.81
N ILE A 124 -17.96 -0.89 0.21
CA ILE A 124 -17.54 -0.27 1.47
C ILE A 124 -16.03 -0.14 1.47
N GLN A 125 -15.52 1.08 1.68
CA GLN A 125 -14.08 1.29 1.81
C GLN A 125 -13.59 0.69 3.13
N ALA A 126 -12.58 -0.17 3.05
CA ALA A 126 -11.91 -0.77 4.19
C ALA A 126 -10.39 -0.64 4.06
N GLU A 127 -9.69 -0.77 5.19
CA GLU A 127 -8.23 -0.75 5.28
C GLU A 127 -7.78 -1.86 6.22
N ILE A 128 -6.74 -2.60 5.83
CA ILE A 128 -6.07 -3.58 6.70
C ILE A 128 -5.03 -2.87 7.55
N ILE A 129 -5.09 -3.09 8.86
CA ILE A 129 -4.20 -2.49 9.84
C ILE A 129 -3.30 -3.57 10.42
N GLN A 130 -2.00 -3.36 10.31
CA GLN A 130 -0.99 -4.20 10.94
C GLN A 130 -0.48 -3.54 12.22
N GLY A 131 -0.32 -4.34 13.26
CA GLY A 131 0.19 -3.89 14.55
C GLY A 131 0.41 -5.04 15.50
N TYR A 132 0.14 -4.78 16.77
CA TYR A 132 0.22 -5.77 17.83
C TYR A 132 -0.86 -5.49 18.88
N THR A 133 -1.17 -6.51 19.67
CA THR A 133 -2.20 -6.46 20.70
C THR A 133 -1.62 -6.54 22.11
N LYS A 134 -2.45 -6.23 23.10
CA LYS A 134 -2.18 -6.54 24.49
C LYS A 134 -3.41 -7.10 25.19
N GLN A 135 -3.19 -8.00 26.13
CA GLN A 135 -4.23 -8.60 26.97
C GLN A 135 -3.77 -8.53 28.43
N ASN A 136 -4.67 -8.14 29.33
CA ASN A 136 -4.34 -7.90 30.74
C ASN A 136 -3.11 -6.99 30.92
N ASP A 137 -3.04 -5.94 30.11
CA ASP A 137 -1.93 -4.98 30.01
C ASP A 137 -0.55 -5.56 29.63
N ILE A 138 -0.51 -6.81 29.18
CA ILE A 138 0.70 -7.45 28.68
C ILE A 138 0.64 -7.48 27.15
N VAL A 139 1.65 -6.89 26.51
CA VAL A 139 1.77 -6.90 25.04
C VAL A 139 2.05 -8.30 24.54
N ASP A 140 1.29 -8.74 23.54
CA ASP A 140 1.45 -10.02 22.90
C ASP A 140 2.76 -10.06 22.09
N ASN A 141 3.36 -11.24 21.97
CA ASN A 141 4.64 -11.42 21.25
C ASN A 141 4.46 -11.70 19.75
N LEU A 142 3.21 -11.71 19.27
CA LEU A 142 2.88 -11.94 17.86
C LEU A 142 2.25 -10.69 17.25
N PRO A 143 2.60 -10.38 15.98
CA PRO A 143 1.91 -9.33 15.26
C PRO A 143 0.45 -9.72 15.06
N HIS A 144 -0.40 -8.71 14.95
CA HIS A 144 -1.82 -8.89 14.70
C HIS A 144 -2.27 -8.02 13.54
N SER A 145 -3.29 -8.49 12.83
CA SER A 145 -3.95 -7.75 11.76
C SER A 145 -5.45 -7.65 12.03
N TRP A 146 -6.00 -6.48 11.75
CA TRP A 146 -7.44 -6.18 11.86
C TRP A 146 -7.81 -5.14 10.80
N ASN A 147 -9.03 -4.59 10.84
CA ASN A 147 -9.53 -3.69 9.81
C ASN A 147 -10.06 -2.36 10.37
N ALA A 148 -10.05 -1.35 9.51
CA ALA A 148 -10.97 -0.23 9.58
C ALA A 148 -11.95 -0.29 8.40
N ALA A 149 -13.14 0.27 8.57
CA ALA A 149 -14.05 0.54 7.47
C ALA A 149 -14.69 1.91 7.61
N ASN A 150 -14.87 2.59 6.48
CA ASN A 150 -15.58 3.85 6.40
C ASN A 150 -17.06 3.55 6.14
N ILE A 151 -17.90 3.88 7.12
CA ILE A 151 -19.35 3.70 7.06
C ILE A 151 -19.97 5.08 7.19
N ASN A 152 -20.76 5.50 6.21
CA ASN A 152 -21.41 6.82 6.22
C ASN A 152 -20.43 7.98 6.54
N ASN A 153 -19.25 7.99 5.91
CA ASN A 153 -18.18 8.99 6.11
C ASN A 153 -17.52 9.01 7.49
N LYS A 154 -17.68 7.95 8.29
CA LYS A 154 -16.98 7.79 9.57
C LYS A 154 -16.21 6.47 9.60
N TRP A 155 -14.95 6.55 10.02
CA TRP A 155 -14.09 5.38 10.23
C TRP A 155 -14.43 4.67 11.55
N TYR A 156 -14.58 3.35 11.46
CA TYR A 156 -14.77 2.45 12.60
C TYR A 156 -13.78 1.29 12.50
N LEU A 157 -13.44 0.71 13.65
CA LEU A 157 -12.49 -0.41 13.71
C LEU A 157 -13.21 -1.75 13.93
N PHE A 158 -12.66 -2.79 13.32
CA PHE A 158 -13.20 -4.15 13.31
C PHE A 158 -12.05 -5.12 13.53
N ASP A 159 -12.20 -6.06 14.47
CA ASP A 159 -11.33 -7.22 14.54
C ASP A 159 -12.16 -8.48 14.26
N PRO A 160 -12.22 -8.93 13.00
CA PRO A 160 -12.97 -10.14 12.64
C PRO A 160 -12.39 -11.42 13.27
N THR A 161 -11.14 -11.40 13.72
CA THR A 161 -10.48 -12.55 14.36
C THR A 161 -10.96 -12.70 15.80
N TRP A 162 -10.82 -11.66 16.62
CA TRP A 162 -11.30 -11.65 18.00
C TRP A 162 -12.84 -11.57 18.07
N GLY A 163 -13.46 -11.08 16.99
CA GLY A 163 -14.91 -11.14 16.76
C GLY A 163 -15.46 -12.54 16.53
N ALA A 164 -14.63 -13.48 16.10
CA ALA A 164 -15.04 -14.85 15.79
C ALA A 164 -15.06 -15.79 17.01
N GLY A 165 -14.37 -15.42 18.09
CA GLY A 165 -14.30 -16.22 19.30
C GLY A 165 -12.96 -16.06 20.03
N GLY A 166 -12.63 -17.05 20.85
CA GLY A 166 -11.43 -17.04 21.68
C GLY A 166 -10.71 -18.38 21.70
N VAL A 167 -9.42 -18.35 22.03
CA VAL A 167 -8.61 -19.54 22.25
C VAL A 167 -8.47 -19.77 23.74
N LYS A 168 -8.81 -20.99 24.19
CA LYS A 168 -8.60 -21.43 25.57
C LYS A 168 -7.94 -22.81 25.55
N ASP A 169 -6.87 -22.97 26.32
CA ASP A 169 -6.11 -24.23 26.41
C ASP A 169 -5.67 -24.76 25.03
N GLY A 170 -5.24 -23.84 24.15
CA GLY A 170 -4.81 -24.14 22.78
C GLY A 170 -5.95 -24.46 21.80
N LYS A 171 -7.22 -24.45 22.25
CA LYS A 171 -8.38 -24.77 21.42
C LYS A 171 -9.22 -23.52 21.13
N PHE A 172 -9.47 -23.27 19.85
CA PHE A 172 -10.39 -22.21 19.43
C PHE A 172 -11.85 -22.59 19.67
N THR A 173 -12.62 -21.66 20.24
CA THR A 173 -14.08 -21.77 20.41
C THR A 173 -14.74 -20.62 19.67
N LYS A 174 -15.60 -20.95 18.70
CA LYS A 174 -16.39 -19.98 17.95
C LYS A 174 -17.44 -19.34 18.86
N GLN A 175 -17.46 -18.02 18.90
CA GLN A 175 -18.48 -17.22 19.56
C GLN A 175 -18.44 -15.81 18.99
N LEU A 176 -19.53 -15.39 18.33
CA LEU A 176 -19.64 -14.02 17.84
C LEU A 176 -19.48 -13.04 19.01
N ASN A 177 -18.53 -12.12 18.86
CA ASN A 177 -18.18 -11.15 19.88
C ASN A 177 -18.30 -9.72 19.37
N ASP A 178 -19.43 -9.08 19.70
CA ASP A 178 -19.76 -7.72 19.27
C ASP A 178 -18.82 -6.65 19.84
N ARG A 179 -17.98 -6.98 20.84
CA ARG A 179 -16.97 -6.05 21.37
C ARG A 179 -15.96 -5.61 20.30
N TYR A 180 -15.79 -6.39 19.25
CA TYR A 180 -14.85 -6.14 18.16
C TYR A 180 -15.54 -5.73 16.85
N TYR A 181 -16.84 -5.43 16.92
CA TYR A 181 -17.62 -4.93 15.79
C TYR A 181 -17.85 -3.43 15.93
N LYS A 182 -17.46 -2.65 14.91
CA LYS A 182 -17.71 -1.20 14.83
C LYS A 182 -17.22 -0.45 16.06
N VAL A 183 -15.98 -0.73 16.46
CA VAL A 183 -15.32 -0.20 17.65
C VAL A 183 -14.84 1.24 17.38
N GLU A 184 -15.09 2.14 18.33
CA GLU A 184 -14.54 3.50 18.29
C GLU A 184 -13.03 3.47 18.55
N SER A 185 -12.28 4.38 17.93
CA SER A 185 -10.81 4.41 18.01
C SER A 185 -10.28 4.51 19.45
N SER A 186 -10.94 5.28 20.31
CA SER A 186 -10.57 5.42 21.73
C SER A 186 -10.76 4.14 22.56
N GLU A 187 -11.61 3.23 22.10
CA GLU A 187 -11.82 1.93 22.75
C GLU A 187 -10.88 0.87 22.17
N MET A 188 -10.68 0.87 20.85
CA MET A 188 -9.79 -0.10 20.18
C MET A 188 -8.33 0.07 20.61
N ILE A 189 -7.84 1.31 20.77
CA ILE A 189 -6.45 1.61 21.15
C ILE A 189 -6.08 1.07 22.55
N LYS A 190 -7.06 0.62 23.35
CA LYS A 190 -6.80 -0.01 24.65
C LYS A 190 -6.14 -1.37 24.50
N THR A 191 -6.42 -2.08 23.40
CA THR A 191 -5.94 -3.44 23.16
C THR A 191 -5.16 -3.59 21.86
N HIS A 192 -5.39 -2.72 20.86
CA HIS A 192 -4.79 -2.84 19.52
C HIS A 192 -3.96 -1.61 19.20
N MET A 193 -2.66 -1.80 18.97
CA MET A 193 -1.72 -0.73 18.65
C MET A 193 -1.21 -0.90 17.22
N PRO A 194 -1.63 -0.05 16.27
CA PRO A 194 -1.07 -0.03 14.92
C PRO A 194 0.43 0.24 14.95
N PHE A 195 1.19 -0.36 14.01
CA PHE A 195 2.59 0.02 13.81
C PHE A 195 2.70 1.48 13.35
N ASP A 196 1.85 1.87 12.39
CA ASP A 196 1.74 3.24 11.89
C ASP A 196 0.58 3.96 12.59
N TYR A 197 0.90 5.02 13.35
CA TYR A 197 -0.10 5.76 14.12
C TYR A 197 -1.18 6.45 13.28
N LEU A 198 -1.01 6.57 11.95
CA LEU A 198 -2.05 7.05 11.04
C LEU A 198 -3.35 6.26 11.22
N TRP A 199 -3.22 4.95 11.43
CA TRP A 199 -4.33 4.00 11.51
C TRP A 199 -4.89 3.83 12.92
N GLN A 200 -4.52 4.71 13.86
CA GLN A 200 -5.21 4.80 15.16
C GLN A 200 -6.56 5.52 15.03
N PHE A 201 -6.73 6.39 14.03
CA PHE A 201 -7.91 7.28 13.90
C PHE A 201 -8.16 8.12 15.15
N LEU A 202 -7.07 8.55 15.79
CA LEU A 202 -7.08 9.42 16.96
C LEU A 202 -6.52 10.79 16.60
N GLU A 203 -7.21 11.84 17.05
CA GLU A 203 -6.74 13.23 16.95
C GLU A 203 -5.50 13.48 17.82
N TYR A 204 -5.29 12.66 18.84
CA TYR A 204 -4.10 12.67 19.68
C TYR A 204 -3.58 11.23 19.80
N PRO A 205 -2.75 10.78 18.82
CA PRO A 205 -2.29 9.41 18.79
C PRO A 205 -1.53 9.01 20.06
N VAL A 206 -1.83 7.82 20.56
CA VAL A 206 -1.09 7.19 21.66
C VAL A 206 0.22 6.67 21.09
N ASN A 207 1.35 7.04 21.68
CA ASN A 207 2.65 6.53 21.24
C ASN A 207 2.96 5.16 21.86
N THR A 208 3.98 4.49 21.37
CA THR A 208 4.34 3.14 21.84
C THR A 208 4.65 3.12 23.34
N ALA A 209 5.33 4.13 23.89
CA ALA A 209 5.63 4.15 25.32
C ALA A 209 4.37 4.29 26.19
N GLU A 210 3.43 5.12 25.75
CA GLU A 210 2.13 5.34 26.39
C GLU A 210 1.25 4.09 26.36
N PHE A 211 1.17 3.40 25.23
CA PHE A 211 0.39 2.16 25.11
C PHE A 211 0.85 1.08 26.10
N TYR A 212 2.18 0.91 26.23
CA TYR A 212 2.79 0.01 27.22
C TYR A 212 2.53 0.45 28.66
N ALA A 213 2.36 1.75 28.91
CA ALA A 213 2.03 2.29 30.22
C ALA A 213 0.53 2.27 30.54
N GLY A 214 -0.31 1.71 29.66
CA GLY A 214 -1.76 1.68 29.85
C GLY A 214 -2.46 3.02 29.55
N VAL A 215 -1.77 3.98 28.94
CA VAL A 215 -2.34 5.25 28.53
C VAL A 215 -3.17 5.07 27.26
N THR A 216 -4.40 5.56 27.29
CA THR A 216 -5.41 5.36 26.23
C THR A 216 -5.82 6.65 25.53
N LYS A 217 -5.23 7.78 25.94
CA LYS A 217 -5.44 9.11 25.36
C LYS A 217 -4.08 9.77 25.17
N GLY A 218 -3.76 10.16 23.94
CA GLY A 218 -2.50 10.83 23.65
C GLY A 218 -2.38 12.20 24.32
N ASP A 219 -1.14 12.65 24.47
CA ASP A 219 -0.81 13.95 25.06
C ASP A 219 -1.19 15.09 24.11
N LYS A 220 -2.15 15.91 24.54
CA LYS A 220 -2.63 17.09 23.79
C LYS A 220 -1.53 18.13 23.52
N LYS A 221 -0.44 18.13 24.30
CA LYS A 221 0.70 19.04 24.08
C LYS A 221 1.43 18.77 22.77
N ARG A 222 1.27 17.57 22.16
CA ARG A 222 1.85 17.23 20.85
C ARG A 222 1.13 17.88 19.66
N GLY A 223 0.05 18.62 19.92
CA GLY A 223 -0.81 19.17 18.88
C GLY A 223 -1.79 18.12 18.34
N MET A 224 -2.86 18.61 17.74
CA MET A 224 -3.88 17.78 17.12
C MET A 224 -3.35 17.20 15.80
N PHE A 225 -3.54 15.90 15.61
CA PHE A 225 -3.25 15.15 14.40
C PHE A 225 -4.54 14.95 13.59
N THR A 226 -4.68 15.69 12.50
CA THR A 226 -5.81 15.51 11.57
C THR A 226 -5.58 14.28 10.71
N PHE A 227 -6.03 13.11 11.18
CA PHE A 227 -5.81 11.85 10.48
C PHE A 227 -6.52 11.80 9.12
N THR A 228 -7.67 12.48 8.94
CA THR A 228 -8.38 12.54 7.66
C THR A 228 -7.53 13.19 6.56
N ASP A 229 -6.91 14.33 6.85
CA ASP A 229 -6.03 15.03 5.92
C ASP A 229 -4.78 14.20 5.63
N SER A 230 -4.26 13.54 6.67
CA SER A 230 -3.09 12.68 6.55
C SER A 230 -3.36 11.43 5.69
N ILE A 231 -4.56 10.84 5.77
CA ILE A 231 -5.01 9.75 4.89
C ILE A 231 -5.15 10.26 3.45
N ALA A 232 -5.73 11.45 3.24
CA ALA A 232 -5.85 12.03 1.91
C ALA A 232 -4.47 12.27 1.25
N VAL A 233 -3.52 12.81 2.00
CA VAL A 233 -2.13 12.96 1.56
C VAL A 233 -1.51 11.60 1.27
N TYR A 234 -1.62 10.63 2.18
CA TYR A 234 -1.09 9.28 2.00
C TYR A 234 -1.62 8.60 0.73
N ASN A 235 -2.92 8.72 0.46
CA ASN A 235 -3.56 8.13 -0.72
C ASN A 235 -3.17 8.82 -2.04
N SER A 236 -2.70 10.07 -2.00
CA SER A 236 -2.21 10.80 -3.18
C SER A 236 -0.75 10.52 -3.55
N GLN A 237 0.00 9.84 -2.66
CA GLN A 237 1.43 9.58 -2.83
C GLN A 237 1.71 8.42 -3.77
N THR A 238 2.92 8.42 -4.37
CA THR A 238 3.45 7.22 -5.02
C THR A 238 3.62 6.10 -3.99
N LYS A 239 3.62 4.83 -4.43
CA LYS A 239 3.80 3.70 -3.52
C LYS A 239 5.09 3.79 -2.70
N ASN A 240 6.18 4.25 -3.31
CA ASN A 240 7.45 4.40 -2.61
C ASN A 240 7.41 5.52 -1.56
N ASP A 241 6.70 6.62 -1.84
CA ASP A 241 6.56 7.72 -0.87
C ASP A 241 5.59 7.36 0.27
N GLN A 242 4.60 6.50 0.00
CA GLN A 242 3.78 5.87 1.04
C GLN A 242 4.66 5.05 1.99
N LEU A 243 5.55 4.18 1.47
CA LEU A 243 6.46 3.38 2.30
C LEU A 243 7.37 4.25 3.17
N LYS A 244 7.97 5.32 2.59
CA LYS A 244 8.78 6.29 3.36
C LYS A 244 7.97 6.99 4.45
N SER A 245 6.73 7.37 4.15
CA SER A 245 5.82 8.00 5.11
C SER A 245 5.47 7.06 6.26
N VAL A 246 5.24 5.77 5.97
CA VAL A 246 5.03 4.73 6.99
C VAL A 246 6.27 4.60 7.88
N VAL A 247 7.47 4.49 7.31
CA VAL A 247 8.74 4.43 8.08
C VAL A 247 8.84 5.63 9.04
N TYR A 248 8.65 6.85 8.52
CA TYR A 248 8.70 8.06 9.33
C TYR A 248 7.71 8.03 10.50
N ARG A 249 6.44 7.65 10.23
CA ARG A 249 5.40 7.64 11.27
C ARG A 249 5.65 6.55 12.31
N VAL A 250 6.05 5.35 11.89
CA VAL A 250 6.36 4.23 12.80
C VAL A 250 7.55 4.59 13.71
N GLU A 251 8.63 5.15 13.15
CA GLU A 251 9.79 5.57 13.94
C GLU A 251 9.43 6.68 14.93
N LYS A 252 8.65 7.67 14.49
CA LYS A 252 8.17 8.76 15.35
C LYS A 252 7.24 8.27 16.46
N ASN A 253 6.52 7.17 16.25
CA ASN A 253 5.66 6.55 17.26
C ASN A 253 6.46 5.91 18.42
N GLY A 254 7.74 5.59 18.17
CA GLY A 254 8.64 4.91 19.09
C GLY A 254 8.64 3.39 18.90
N ILE A 255 9.82 2.79 19.10
CA ILE A 255 10.08 1.36 18.88
C ILE A 255 10.38 0.70 20.23
N LYS A 256 9.57 -0.29 20.63
CA LYS A 256 9.76 -1.04 21.91
C LYS A 256 9.72 -2.57 21.80
N ASN A 257 9.39 -3.13 20.64
CA ASN A 257 9.30 -4.56 20.45
C ASN A 257 9.92 -5.03 19.13
N MET A 258 10.23 -6.32 19.07
CA MET A 258 10.81 -6.96 17.90
C MET A 258 9.88 -6.91 16.68
N MET A 259 8.55 -7.00 16.89
CA MET A 259 7.58 -6.96 15.81
C MET A 259 7.65 -5.64 15.02
N THR A 260 7.81 -4.51 15.70
CA THR A 260 7.97 -3.19 15.07
C THR A 260 9.32 -3.08 14.34
N ILE A 261 10.38 -3.68 14.89
CA ILE A 261 11.70 -3.73 14.26
C ILE A 261 11.65 -4.53 12.96
N GLU A 262 11.06 -5.73 12.98
CA GLU A 262 10.92 -6.58 11.79
C GLU A 262 9.98 -5.96 10.74
N PHE A 263 8.89 -5.31 11.17
CA PHE A 263 8.01 -4.54 10.29
C PHE A 263 8.77 -3.43 9.55
N LEU A 264 9.55 -2.62 10.28
CA LEU A 264 10.38 -1.56 9.70
C LEU A 264 11.45 -2.11 8.77
N LYS A 265 12.11 -3.20 9.15
CA LYS A 265 13.14 -3.86 8.34
C LYS A 265 12.55 -4.30 7.00
N ARG A 266 11.40 -4.97 7.00
CA ARG A 266 10.70 -5.39 5.78
C ARG A 266 10.41 -4.21 4.85
N ILE A 267 9.81 -3.13 5.38
CA ILE A 267 9.47 -1.95 4.58
C ILE A 267 10.73 -1.26 4.03
N LYS A 268 11.78 -1.12 4.85
CA LYS A 268 13.05 -0.52 4.40
C LYS A 268 13.72 -1.37 3.30
N THR A 269 13.65 -2.69 3.40
CA THR A 269 14.12 -3.59 2.35
C THR A 269 13.29 -3.44 1.08
N GLU A 270 11.96 -3.31 1.18
CA GLU A 270 11.09 -3.05 0.02
C GLU A 270 11.43 -1.72 -0.68
N ILE A 271 11.62 -0.64 0.09
CA ILE A 271 12.06 0.66 -0.46
C ILE A 271 13.40 0.51 -1.21
N GLU A 272 14.35 -0.23 -0.64
CA GLU A 272 15.66 -0.44 -1.27
C GLU A 272 15.54 -1.31 -2.53
N ASN A 273 14.73 -2.36 -2.53
CA ASN A 273 14.47 -3.19 -3.71
C ASN A 273 13.81 -2.37 -4.83
N ASN A 274 12.82 -1.54 -4.50
CA ASN A 274 12.20 -0.62 -5.45
C ASN A 274 13.21 0.35 -6.05
N ARG A 275 14.14 0.87 -5.22
CA ARG A 275 15.24 1.71 -5.69
C ARG A 275 16.18 0.97 -6.62
N ILE A 276 16.58 -0.26 -6.29
CA ILE A 276 17.46 -1.10 -7.11
C ILE A 276 16.82 -1.37 -8.48
N ASN A 277 15.54 -1.77 -8.51
CA ASN A 277 14.82 -2.02 -9.76
C ASN A 277 14.71 -0.76 -10.62
N MET A 278 14.36 0.38 -10.03
CA MET A 278 14.31 1.66 -10.73
C MET A 278 15.67 2.04 -11.35
N VAL A 279 16.77 1.84 -10.60
CA VAL A 279 18.13 2.07 -11.11
C VAL A 279 18.45 1.13 -12.29
N ALA A 280 18.08 -0.15 -12.18
CA ALA A 280 18.28 -1.13 -13.25
C ALA A 280 17.48 -0.77 -14.51
N ASP A 281 16.21 -0.39 -14.37
CA ASP A 281 15.36 0.03 -15.49
C ASP A 281 15.91 1.27 -16.19
N GLN A 282 16.37 2.26 -15.43
CA GLN A 282 17.00 3.46 -16.01
C GLN A 282 18.30 3.15 -16.72
N TYR A 283 19.13 2.26 -16.16
CA TYR A 283 20.35 1.80 -16.80
C TYR A 283 20.04 1.09 -18.13
N ASN A 284 19.12 0.14 -18.12
CA ASN A 284 18.71 -0.59 -19.33
C ASN A 284 18.17 0.36 -20.40
N ALA A 285 17.31 1.31 -20.03
CA ALA A 285 16.82 2.33 -20.94
C ALA A 285 17.94 3.21 -21.52
N ALA A 286 18.98 3.51 -20.73
CA ALA A 286 20.14 4.24 -21.20
C ALA A 286 20.95 3.44 -22.22
N ILE A 287 21.17 2.15 -21.97
CA ILE A 287 21.85 1.24 -22.90
C ILE A 287 21.07 1.10 -24.21
N ASP A 288 19.74 0.99 -24.15
CA ASP A 288 18.89 0.94 -25.35
C ASP A 288 19.00 2.24 -26.17
N ASN A 289 19.00 3.39 -25.50
CA ASN A 289 19.21 4.67 -26.17
C ASN A 289 20.63 4.80 -26.75
N TYR A 290 21.66 4.34 -26.05
CA TYR A 290 23.03 4.32 -26.56
C TYR A 290 23.12 3.45 -27.83
N ASN A 291 22.69 2.20 -27.75
CA ASN A 291 22.72 1.26 -28.87
C ASN A 291 21.89 1.76 -30.06
N GLY A 292 20.71 2.33 -29.81
CA GLY A 292 19.89 2.97 -30.83
C GLY A 292 20.57 4.17 -31.48
N GLY A 293 21.22 5.02 -30.69
CA GLY A 293 22.00 6.16 -31.17
C GLY A 293 23.18 5.74 -32.04
N ILE A 294 23.96 4.74 -31.60
CA ILE A 294 25.07 4.16 -32.37
C ILE A 294 24.58 3.55 -33.68
N LYS A 295 23.46 2.82 -33.66
CA LYS A 295 22.86 2.25 -34.88
C LYS A 295 22.52 3.33 -35.89
N LEU A 296 21.77 4.36 -35.48
CA LEU A 296 21.39 5.48 -36.34
C LEU A 296 22.61 6.24 -36.87
N PHE A 297 23.62 6.43 -36.02
CA PHE A 297 24.86 7.07 -36.43
C PHE A 297 25.61 6.25 -37.49
N ASN A 298 25.71 4.93 -37.31
CA ASN A 298 26.31 4.03 -38.28
C ASN A 298 25.52 3.99 -39.61
N GLU A 299 24.20 4.08 -39.57
CA GLU A 299 23.37 4.22 -40.78
C GLU A 299 23.73 5.50 -41.56
N PHE A 300 23.93 6.63 -40.87
CA PHE A 300 24.45 7.85 -41.50
C PHE A 300 25.84 7.65 -42.08
N ILE A 301 26.78 7.07 -41.33
CA ILE A 301 28.16 6.84 -41.79
C ILE A 301 28.17 5.95 -43.04
N ASN A 302 27.39 4.87 -43.04
CA ASN A 302 27.26 3.98 -44.20
C ASN A 302 26.65 4.71 -45.41
N TYR A 303 25.61 5.50 -45.18
CA TYR A 303 25.00 6.31 -46.24
C TYR A 303 25.97 7.37 -46.80
N ARG A 304 26.78 7.99 -45.95
CA ARG A 304 27.87 8.91 -46.33
C ARG A 304 28.97 8.19 -47.12
N ASN A 305 29.39 7.00 -46.68
CA ASN A 305 30.37 6.17 -47.38
C ASN A 305 29.86 5.73 -48.77
N ASN A 306 28.55 5.54 -48.90
CA ASN A 306 27.86 5.32 -50.18
C ASN A 306 27.57 6.61 -50.94
N LYS A 307 28.24 7.72 -50.59
CA LYS A 307 28.19 9.02 -51.27
C LYS A 307 26.77 9.59 -51.36
N PHE A 308 25.94 9.33 -50.34
CA PHE A 308 24.54 9.73 -50.28
C PHE A 308 23.69 9.20 -51.45
N SER A 309 23.82 7.90 -51.71
CA SER A 309 23.01 7.17 -52.69
C SER A 309 22.08 6.17 -51.99
N PRO A 310 20.77 6.13 -52.28
CA PRO A 310 20.04 7.02 -53.22
C PRO A 310 19.96 8.45 -52.68
N GLN A 311 19.79 9.44 -53.58
CA GLN A 311 19.74 10.84 -53.19
C GLN A 311 18.58 11.13 -52.23
N LYS A 312 18.87 11.87 -51.16
CA LYS A 312 17.91 12.41 -50.18
C LYS A 312 18.03 13.92 -50.11
N GLU A 313 16.98 14.59 -49.63
CA GLU A 313 17.01 16.03 -49.36
C GLU A 313 17.96 16.36 -48.20
N ASP A 314 18.59 17.53 -48.22
CA ASP A 314 19.55 17.96 -47.18
C ASP A 314 18.93 17.85 -45.76
N SER A 315 17.63 18.16 -45.63
CA SER A 315 16.89 18.02 -44.36
C SER A 315 16.71 16.57 -43.90
N GLU A 316 16.57 15.62 -44.83
CA GLU A 316 16.53 14.19 -44.50
C GLU A 316 17.90 13.70 -44.02
N ILE A 317 18.98 14.16 -44.66
CA ILE A 317 20.35 13.81 -44.27
C ILE A 317 20.67 14.36 -42.88
N GLN A 318 20.28 15.61 -42.60
CA GLN A 318 20.45 16.23 -41.28
C GLN A 318 19.69 15.46 -40.20
N ARG A 319 18.42 15.09 -40.47
CA ARG A 319 17.60 14.32 -39.53
C ARG A 319 18.23 12.99 -39.09
N MET A 320 18.99 12.32 -39.96
CA MET A 320 19.70 11.08 -39.58
C MET A 320 20.66 11.31 -38.41
N LEU A 321 21.42 12.41 -38.44
CA LEU A 321 22.33 12.78 -37.35
C LEU A 321 21.57 13.31 -36.13
N ASP A 322 20.50 14.08 -36.33
CA ASP A 322 19.71 14.64 -35.23
C ASP A 322 19.04 13.54 -34.40
N SER A 323 18.48 12.51 -35.05
CA SER A 323 17.88 11.36 -34.36
C SER A 323 18.92 10.53 -33.57
N ALA A 324 20.13 10.36 -34.13
CA ALA A 324 21.22 9.71 -33.41
C ALA A 324 21.68 10.55 -32.20
N MET A 325 21.79 11.87 -32.37
CA MET A 325 22.17 12.82 -31.32
C MET A 325 21.17 12.83 -30.16
N GLU A 326 19.87 12.87 -30.47
CA GLU A 326 18.80 12.82 -29.46
C GLU A 326 18.93 11.57 -28.58
N LYS A 327 19.09 10.40 -29.20
CA LYS A 327 19.27 9.13 -28.51
C LYS A 327 20.51 9.11 -27.62
N LEU A 328 21.66 9.54 -28.14
CA LEU A 328 22.91 9.58 -27.36
C LEU A 328 22.84 10.59 -26.20
N ASN A 329 22.14 11.71 -26.36
CA ASN A 329 21.91 12.66 -25.26
C ASN A 329 20.97 12.10 -24.18
N MET A 330 19.90 11.42 -24.58
CA MET A 330 19.00 10.72 -23.64
C MET A 330 19.77 9.67 -22.83
N SER A 331 20.58 8.84 -23.50
CA SER A 331 21.47 7.87 -22.85
C SER A 331 22.40 8.55 -21.83
N LYS A 332 23.12 9.61 -22.24
CA LYS A 332 24.02 10.34 -21.34
C LYS A 332 23.30 10.85 -20.09
N LYS A 333 22.12 11.47 -20.27
CA LYS A 333 21.32 11.97 -19.16
C LYS A 333 20.96 10.86 -18.18
N GLN A 334 20.45 9.73 -18.68
CA GLN A 334 20.03 8.59 -17.86
C GLN A 334 21.22 7.94 -17.13
N LEU A 335 22.38 7.80 -17.78
CA LEU A 335 23.59 7.26 -17.14
C LEU A 335 24.09 8.16 -15.99
N LEU A 336 24.00 9.48 -16.15
CA LEU A 336 24.35 10.42 -15.08
C LEU A 336 23.37 10.34 -13.90
N GLU A 337 22.07 10.18 -14.17
CA GLU A 337 21.05 9.95 -13.13
C GLU A 337 21.33 8.65 -12.36
N VAL A 338 21.64 7.56 -13.07
CA VAL A 338 22.05 6.28 -12.46
C VAL A 338 23.29 6.44 -11.58
N LYS A 339 24.29 7.20 -12.04
CA LYS A 339 25.51 7.48 -11.28
C LYS A 339 25.23 8.24 -9.97
N ILE A 340 24.34 9.23 -10.02
CA ILE A 340 23.95 10.04 -8.84
C ILE A 340 23.20 9.20 -7.81
N MET A 341 22.32 8.30 -8.24
CA MET A 341 21.52 7.46 -7.33
C MET A 341 22.35 6.42 -6.54
N GLY A 342 23.64 6.27 -6.86
CA GLY A 342 24.56 5.40 -6.15
C GLY A 342 24.51 3.95 -6.64
N ASN A 343 25.67 3.47 -7.09
CA ASN A 343 25.86 2.12 -7.63
C ASN A 343 25.98 1.07 -6.52
N ARG A 344 24.85 0.66 -5.93
CA ARG A 344 24.78 -0.60 -5.17
C ARG A 344 24.37 -1.81 -6.03
N ALA A 345 23.96 -1.58 -7.27
CA ALA A 345 23.54 -2.61 -8.22
C ALA A 345 24.72 -3.34 -8.91
N GLY A 346 25.97 -2.90 -8.68
CA GLY A 346 27.17 -3.52 -9.25
C GLY A 346 27.41 -3.20 -10.73
N VAL A 347 26.75 -2.17 -11.28
CA VAL A 347 26.80 -1.84 -12.71
C VAL A 347 27.84 -0.75 -12.96
N SER A 348 28.92 -1.05 -13.71
CA SER A 348 29.89 -0.04 -14.14
C SER A 348 29.26 0.89 -15.18
N VAL A 349 28.96 2.13 -14.79
CA VAL A 349 28.38 3.16 -15.68
C VAL A 349 29.43 4.04 -16.37
N ASP A 350 30.63 4.15 -15.82
CA ASP A 350 31.65 5.09 -16.29
C ASP A 350 32.13 4.75 -17.72
N ASP A 351 32.30 3.47 -18.03
CA ASP A 351 32.74 3.03 -19.37
C ASP A 351 31.71 3.37 -20.46
N VAL A 352 30.43 3.24 -20.13
CA VAL A 352 29.33 3.56 -21.05
C VAL A 352 29.22 5.07 -21.23
N ILE A 353 29.36 5.85 -20.16
CA ILE A 353 29.39 7.31 -20.24
C ILE A 353 30.52 7.76 -21.17
N ASN A 354 31.73 7.25 -20.97
CA ASN A 354 32.89 7.60 -21.80
C ASN A 354 32.66 7.21 -23.27
N SER A 355 32.13 6.02 -23.53
CA SER A 355 31.81 5.56 -24.89
C SER A 355 30.74 6.42 -25.55
N ASN A 356 29.71 6.82 -24.79
CA ASN A 356 28.65 7.71 -25.25
C ASN A 356 29.20 9.11 -25.57
N GLU A 357 30.14 9.64 -24.77
CA GLU A 357 30.79 10.92 -25.04
C GLU A 357 31.67 10.91 -26.29
N GLN A 358 32.40 9.82 -26.52
CA GLN A 358 33.16 9.62 -27.76
C GLN A 358 32.23 9.58 -28.98
N ALA A 359 31.12 8.85 -28.89
CA ALA A 359 30.13 8.79 -29.96
C ALA A 359 29.50 10.17 -30.26
N LEU A 360 29.15 10.94 -29.23
CA LEU A 360 28.66 12.31 -29.38
C LEU A 360 29.69 13.21 -30.07
N THR A 361 30.96 13.10 -29.68
CA THR A 361 32.05 13.89 -30.29
C THR A 361 32.19 13.58 -31.77
N ALA A 362 32.28 12.29 -32.13
CA ALA A 362 32.35 11.85 -33.53
C ALA A 362 31.12 12.29 -34.34
N LEU A 363 29.93 12.27 -33.72
CA LEU A 363 28.69 12.73 -34.36
C LEU A 363 28.73 14.25 -34.63
N MET A 364 29.21 15.05 -33.67
CA MET A 364 29.36 16.50 -33.84
C MET A 364 30.31 16.84 -34.99
N GLU A 365 31.40 16.09 -35.17
CA GLU A 365 32.29 16.24 -36.33
C GLU A 365 31.56 15.99 -37.65
N GLN A 366 30.66 15.00 -37.70
CA GLN A 366 29.83 14.76 -38.90
C GLN A 366 28.82 15.88 -39.14
N GLN A 367 28.24 16.46 -38.08
CA GLN A 367 27.34 17.61 -38.22
C GLN A 367 28.08 18.83 -38.79
N GLU A 368 29.30 19.12 -38.33
CA GLU A 368 30.13 20.18 -38.91
C GLU A 368 30.49 19.90 -40.38
N TRP A 369 30.79 18.65 -40.72
CA TRP A 369 31.02 18.26 -42.10
C TRP A 369 29.77 18.48 -42.98
N LEU A 370 28.58 18.11 -42.49
CA LEU A 370 27.30 18.35 -43.20
C LEU A 370 27.03 19.85 -43.40
N LYS A 371 27.28 20.68 -42.38
CA LYS A 371 27.15 22.15 -42.51
C LYS A 371 28.00 22.70 -43.65
N SER A 372 29.21 22.16 -43.85
CA SER A 372 30.06 22.52 -44.99
C SER A 372 29.54 21.95 -46.32
N TYR A 373 29.06 20.69 -46.31
CA TYR A 373 28.49 20.03 -47.48
C TYR A 373 27.27 20.77 -48.04
N PHE A 374 26.33 21.16 -47.18
CA PHE A 374 25.09 21.83 -47.60
C PHE A 374 25.33 23.21 -48.22
N LYS A 375 26.40 23.91 -47.85
CA LYS A 375 26.77 25.22 -48.42
C LYS A 375 27.37 25.13 -49.83
N LYS A 376 27.78 23.95 -50.30
CA LYS A 376 28.48 23.78 -51.59
C LYS A 376 27.52 23.49 -52.73
N ASN A 377 27.93 23.88 -53.95
CA ASN A 377 27.22 23.52 -55.18
C ASN A 377 27.42 22.03 -55.54
N LYS A 378 26.66 21.53 -56.53
CA LYS A 378 26.64 20.11 -56.91
C LYS A 378 28.01 19.52 -57.27
N LEU A 379 28.85 20.26 -57.99
CA LEU A 379 30.19 19.80 -58.37
C LEU A 379 31.10 19.71 -57.14
N ALA A 380 31.11 20.77 -56.33
CA ALA A 380 31.92 20.83 -55.12
C ALA A 380 31.50 19.78 -54.07
N ARG A 381 30.20 19.47 -53.95
CA ARG A 381 29.69 18.36 -53.11
C ARG A 381 30.24 17.00 -53.55
N LYS A 382 30.35 16.73 -54.85
CA LYS A 382 30.94 15.46 -55.36
C LYS A 382 32.43 15.32 -55.00
N LEU A 383 33.17 16.42 -55.04
CA LEU A 383 34.60 16.43 -54.70
C LEU A 383 34.86 16.15 -53.21
N MET A 384 33.92 16.47 -52.32
CA MET A 384 34.06 16.20 -50.87
C MET A 384 34.13 14.71 -50.50
N PHE A 385 33.75 13.81 -51.42
CA PHE A 385 33.85 12.36 -51.23
C PHE A 385 35.10 11.73 -51.84
N GLN A 386 35.90 12.51 -52.59
CA GLN A 386 37.14 12.03 -53.16
C GLN A 386 38.24 12.26 -52.11
N LYS A 387 39.00 11.21 -51.77
CA LYS A 387 40.29 11.42 -51.10
C LYS A 387 41.11 12.29 -52.04
N VAL A 388 41.37 13.54 -51.64
CA VAL A 388 42.21 14.43 -52.44
C VAL A 388 43.63 13.88 -52.32
N SER A 389 44.07 13.10 -53.30
CA SER A 389 45.49 12.81 -53.48
C SER A 389 46.07 13.88 -54.40
N TRP A 390 46.96 14.71 -53.86
CA TRP A 390 47.81 15.57 -54.68
C TRP A 390 49.16 14.85 -54.84
N PHE A 391 49.52 14.47 -56.06
CA PHE A 391 50.73 13.69 -56.35
C PHE A 391 50.91 12.40 -55.52
N GLY A 392 49.83 11.65 -55.29
CA GLY A 392 49.90 10.35 -54.60
C GLY A 392 50.07 10.42 -53.07
N ILE A 393 50.06 11.62 -52.49
CA ILE A 393 50.09 11.82 -51.03
C ILE A 393 48.66 12.11 -50.55
N PRO A 394 48.12 11.36 -49.57
CA PRO A 394 46.83 11.67 -48.98
C PRO A 394 46.90 13.01 -48.23
N LEU A 395 46.05 13.97 -48.58
CA LEU A 395 45.80 15.14 -47.74
C LEU A 395 44.71 14.75 -46.74
N ASN A 396 45.09 14.56 -45.48
CA ASN A 396 44.16 14.47 -44.35
C ASN A 396 43.59 15.84 -44.01
#